data_AF-A0A3T1CJA5-F1
#
_entry.id   AF-A0A3T1CJA5-F1
#
_cell.length_a   1.000
_cell.length_b   1.000
_cell.length_c   1.000
_cell.angle_alpha   90.00
_cell.angle_beta   90.00
_cell.angle_gamma   90.00
#
_symmetry.space_group_name_H-M   'P 1'
#
loop_
_entity.id
_entity.type
_entity.pdbx_description
1 polymer ?
#
loop_
_entity_poly.entity_id
_entity_poly.type
_entity_poly.pdbx_seq_one_letter_code
_entity_poly.pdbx_strand_id
1 'polypeptide(L)'
;MISTAILFYAAMAGSLLLSLVGLFAALREPGLRFRLLWAVLALVGVGGGASAWQDPAEIYWFFGIALPTVSYGAVPGSWEPQTLRVLFPLGAFAVLLRVALHRRISPAR
;
A
#
# COMPACT_ATOMS: atom_id res chain seq x y z
N MET A 1 8.08 -11.81 23.69
CA MET A 1 8.75 -10.87 22.76
C MET A 1 8.09 -11.03 21.41
N ILE A 2 7.52 -9.98 20.82
CA ILE A 2 6.97 -10.06 19.44
C ILE A 2 8.16 -10.06 18.48
N SER A 3 8.19 -11.01 17.54
CA SER A 3 9.30 -11.08 16.57
C SER A 3 9.18 -9.94 15.55
N THR A 4 10.33 -9.46 15.06
CA THR A 4 10.42 -8.48 13.97
C THR A 4 9.66 -8.92 12.72
N ALA A 5 9.67 -10.22 12.43
CA ALA A 5 8.87 -10.82 11.36
C ALA A 5 7.35 -10.59 11.54
N ILE A 6 6.81 -10.79 12.75
CA ILE A 6 5.37 -10.53 13.02
C ILE A 6 5.04 -9.07 12.76
N LEU A 7 5.89 -8.13 13.20
CA LEU A 7 5.69 -6.70 12.96
C LEU A 7 5.77 -6.36 11.47
N PHE A 8 6.67 -6.99 10.72
CA PHE A 8 6.82 -6.79 9.28
C PHE A 8 5.57 -7.26 8.51
N TYR A 9 5.07 -8.47 8.81
CA TYR A 9 3.85 -8.98 8.20
C TYR A 9 2.62 -8.16 8.59
N ALA A 10 2.53 -7.71 9.85
CA ALA A 10 1.47 -6.82 10.29
C ALA A 10 1.52 -5.47 9.55
N ALA A 11 2.70 -4.90 9.36
CA ALA A 11 2.90 -3.68 8.59
C ALA A 11 2.52 -3.88 7.11
N MET A 12 2.88 -5.02 6.53
CA MET A 12 2.51 -5.39 5.15
C MET A 12 0.99 -5.51 4.98
N ALA A 13 0.32 -6.23 5.88
CA ALA A 13 -1.13 -6.35 5.89
C ALA A 13 -1.81 -4.99 6.09
N GLY A 14 -1.35 -4.19 7.06
CA GLY A 14 -1.88 -2.86 7.31
C GLY A 14 -1.71 -1.90 6.12
N SER A 15 -0.54 -1.94 5.49
CA SER A 15 -0.24 -1.13 4.30
C SER A 15 -1.13 -1.52 3.11
N LEU A 16 -1.30 -2.81 2.87
CA LEU A 16 -2.20 -3.32 1.83
C LEU A 16 -3.66 -2.92 2.11
N LEU A 17 -4.15 -3.15 3.32
CA LEU A 17 -5.52 -2.83 3.72
C LEU A 17 -5.80 -1.33 3.54
N LEU A 18 -4.90 -0.47 4.01
CA LEU A 18 -5.07 0.97 3.88
C LEU A 18 -5.07 1.41 2.41
N SER A 19 -4.19 0.84 1.58
CA SER A 19 -4.13 1.09 0.14
C SER A 19 -5.43 0.67 -0.56
N LEU A 20 -5.98 -0.50 -0.21
CA LEU A 20 -7.26 -0.97 -0.73
C LEU A 20 -8.43 -0.09 -0.27
N VAL A 21 -8.44 0.35 0.99
CA VAL A 21 -9.47 1.27 1.51
C VAL A 21 -9.43 2.59 0.72
N GLY A 22 -8.24 3.16 0.49
CA GLY A 22 -8.08 4.36 -0.35
C GLY A 22 -8.55 4.12 -1.79
N LEU A 23 -8.16 3.00 -2.39
CA LEU A 23 -8.55 2.60 -3.74
C LEU A 23 -10.08 2.56 -3.89
N PHE A 24 -10.75 1.82 -3.00
CA PHE A 24 -12.21 1.69 -3.05
C PHE A 24 -12.92 2.98 -2.67
N ALA A 25 -12.39 3.77 -1.74
CA ALA A 25 -12.94 5.07 -1.40
C ALA A 25 -12.96 5.99 -2.63
N ALA A 26 -11.84 6.08 -3.37
CA ALA A 26 -11.80 6.84 -4.61
C ALA A 26 -12.81 6.31 -5.64
N LEU A 27 -12.78 5.01 -5.94
CA LEU A 27 -13.64 4.41 -6.97
C LEU A 27 -15.14 4.55 -6.67
N ARG A 28 -15.52 4.53 -5.40
CA ARG A 28 -16.91 4.68 -4.96
C ARG A 28 -17.36 6.13 -4.83
N GLU A 29 -16.47 7.11 -4.87
CA GLU A 29 -16.83 8.51 -4.65
C GLU A 29 -17.49 9.14 -5.90
N PRO A 30 -18.77 9.52 -5.84
CA PRO A 30 -19.47 10.13 -6.97
C PRO A 30 -19.01 11.57 -7.19
N GLY A 31 -18.89 11.96 -8.47
CA GLY A 31 -18.47 13.32 -8.84
C GLY A 31 -17.01 13.66 -8.51
N LEU A 32 -16.21 12.71 -8.00
CA LEU A 32 -14.79 12.92 -7.77
C LEU A 32 -14.05 13.03 -9.10
N ARG A 33 -13.58 14.25 -9.42
CA ARG A 33 -12.78 14.49 -10.63
C ARG A 33 -11.48 13.66 -10.57
N PHE A 34 -11.12 13.04 -11.71
CA PHE A 34 -9.95 12.17 -11.85
C PHE A 34 -9.97 10.93 -10.96
N ARG A 35 -11.16 10.37 -10.70
CA ARG A 35 -11.37 9.20 -9.86
C ARG A 35 -10.38 8.05 -10.07
N LEU A 36 -10.09 7.69 -11.32
CA LEU A 36 -9.15 6.60 -11.64
C LEU A 36 -7.71 6.94 -11.27
N LEU A 37 -7.29 8.19 -11.43
CA LEU A 37 -5.96 8.63 -11.01
C LEU A 37 -5.80 8.55 -9.50
N TRP A 38 -6.83 8.97 -8.75
CA TRP A 38 -6.84 8.81 -7.28
C TRP A 38 -6.83 7.34 -6.87
N ALA A 39 -7.56 6.48 -7.58
CA ALA A 39 -7.56 5.05 -7.34
C ALA A 39 -6.15 4.44 -7.49
N VAL A 40 -5.46 4.74 -8.59
CA VAL A 40 -4.06 4.30 -8.80
C VAL A 40 -3.14 4.89 -7.76
N LEU A 41 -3.30 6.18 -7.42
CA LEU A 41 -2.49 6.85 -6.40
C LEU A 41 -2.60 6.16 -5.04
N ALA A 42 -3.75 5.57 -4.70
CA ALA A 42 -3.93 4.86 -3.43
C ALA A 42 -2.98 3.65 -3.26
N LEU A 43 -2.42 3.14 -4.36
CA LEU A 43 -1.46 2.03 -4.37
C LEU A 43 0.01 2.48 -4.39
N VAL A 44 0.27 3.79 -4.32
CA VAL A 44 1.63 4.33 -4.28
C VAL A 44 2.17 4.29 -2.86
N GLY A 45 3.26 3.57 -2.71
CA GLY A 45 4.06 3.52 -1.49
C GLY A 45 5.34 4.34 -1.59
N VAL A 46 5.81 4.83 -0.45
CA VAL A 46 7.09 5.56 -0.31
C VAL A 46 7.90 5.00 0.85
N GLY A 47 9.21 4.86 0.66
CA GLY A 47 10.08 4.11 1.58
C GLY A 47 9.64 2.66 1.71
N GLY A 48 10.37 1.84 2.45
CA GLY A 48 9.92 0.49 2.71
C GLY A 48 10.95 -0.43 3.30
N GLY A 49 10.46 -1.62 3.63
CA GLY A 49 11.27 -2.76 4.04
C GLY A 49 11.08 -3.91 3.08
N ALA A 50 12.12 -4.72 2.91
CA ALA A 50 12.05 -5.99 2.22
C ALA A 50 12.60 -7.10 3.12
N SER A 51 12.00 -8.29 3.06
CA SER A 51 12.52 -9.47 3.74
C SER A 51 12.68 -10.61 2.74
N ALA A 52 13.64 -11.50 2.99
CA ALA A 52 13.66 -12.79 2.33
C ALA A 52 12.49 -13.64 2.85
N TRP A 53 11.87 -14.41 1.96
CA TRP A 53 10.80 -15.34 2.37
C TRP A 53 11.35 -16.48 3.23
N GLN A 54 12.53 -16.98 2.89
CA GLN A 54 13.21 -18.09 3.56
C GLN A 54 13.85 -17.68 4.89
N ASP A 55 14.19 -16.39 5.04
CA ASP A 55 14.67 -15.82 6.31
C ASP A 55 13.94 -14.50 6.63
N PRO A 56 12.77 -14.58 7.28
CA PRO A 56 11.96 -13.41 7.61
C PRO A 56 12.57 -12.52 8.69
N ALA A 57 13.65 -12.95 9.36
CA ALA A 57 14.30 -12.15 10.38
C ALA A 57 15.22 -11.08 9.78
N GLU A 58 15.71 -11.30 8.56
CA GLU A 58 16.51 -10.33 7.82
C GLU A 58 15.62 -9.34 7.05
N ILE A 59 15.48 -8.13 7.60
CA ILE A 59 14.73 -7.04 7.00
C ILE A 59 15.68 -5.94 6.54
N TYR A 60 15.59 -5.59 5.26
CA TYR A 60 16.36 -4.54 4.61
C TYR A 60 15.49 -3.31 4.40
N TRP A 61 15.91 -2.17 4.93
CA TRP A 61 15.21 -0.90 4.75
C TRP A 61 15.77 -0.14 3.56
N PHE A 62 14.88 0.47 2.78
CA PHE A 62 15.25 1.26 1.62
C PHE A 62 14.34 2.47 1.47
N PHE A 63 14.85 3.49 0.77
CA PHE A 63 14.05 4.61 0.31
C PHE A 63 13.71 4.42 -1.17
N GLY A 64 12.42 4.40 -1.50
CA GLY A 64 11.95 4.21 -2.87
C GLY A 64 10.50 4.60 -3.01
N ILE A 65 10.04 4.76 -4.25
CA ILE A 65 8.64 5.03 -4.58
C ILE A 65 8.20 3.93 -5.53
N ALA A 66 7.11 3.23 -5.19
CA ALA A 66 6.63 2.12 -6.02
C ALA A 66 5.12 1.97 -5.98
N LEU A 67 4.61 1.36 -7.04
CA LEU A 67 3.27 0.81 -7.14
C LEU A 67 3.42 -0.64 -7.60
N PRO A 68 2.85 -1.63 -6.90
CA PRO A 68 2.00 -1.53 -5.70
C PRO A 68 2.77 -1.32 -4.38
N THR A 69 2.06 -0.84 -3.35
CA THR A 69 2.56 -0.65 -1.98
C THR A 69 3.08 -1.93 -1.32
N VAL A 70 2.60 -3.09 -1.76
CA VAL A 70 3.06 -4.41 -1.32
C VAL A 70 3.30 -5.27 -2.56
N SER A 71 4.44 -5.94 -2.62
CA SER A 71 4.81 -6.82 -3.74
C SER A 71 5.67 -7.97 -3.28
N TYR A 72 5.74 -9.05 -4.07
CA TYR A 72 6.72 -10.11 -3.90
C TYR A 72 7.55 -10.29 -5.18
N GLY A 73 8.81 -10.69 -5.02
CA GLY A 73 9.64 -11.21 -6.10
C GLY A 73 9.65 -12.73 -6.04
N ALA A 74 9.49 -13.39 -7.18
CA ALA A 74 9.53 -14.85 -7.28
C ALA A 74 10.91 -15.36 -7.68
N VAL A 75 11.20 -16.61 -7.33
CA VAL A 75 12.38 -17.32 -7.84
C VAL A 75 12.29 -17.43 -9.37
N PRO A 76 13.38 -17.20 -10.13
CA PRO A 76 13.34 -17.29 -11.59
C PRO A 76 12.80 -18.63 -12.09
N GLY A 77 11.80 -18.59 -12.96
CA GLY A 77 11.16 -19.79 -13.52
C GLY A 77 10.14 -20.46 -12.59
N SER A 78 9.78 -19.86 -11.45
CA SER A 78 8.74 -20.36 -10.56
C SER A 78 7.81 -19.26 -10.04
N TRP A 79 6.80 -19.66 -9.28
CA TRP A 79 5.90 -18.76 -8.53
C TRP A 79 6.25 -18.70 -7.03
N GLU A 80 7.34 -19.35 -6.62
CA GLU A 80 7.74 -19.39 -5.22
C GLU A 80 8.23 -18.00 -4.78
N PRO A 81 7.67 -17.43 -3.70
CA PRO A 81 8.09 -16.12 -3.21
C PRO A 81 9.53 -16.20 -2.68
N GLN A 82 10.39 -15.31 -3.18
CA GLN A 82 11.77 -15.17 -2.75
C GLN A 82 11.94 -13.96 -1.84
N THR A 83 11.31 -12.84 -2.20
CA THR A 83 11.39 -11.58 -1.45
C THR A 83 10.00 -11.00 -1.27
N LEU A 84 9.76 -10.43 -0.09
CA LEU A 84 8.56 -9.66 0.19
C LEU A 84 8.94 -8.21 0.42
N ARG A 85 8.14 -7.29 -0.10
CA ARG A 85 8.36 -5.86 0.04
C ARG A 85 7.10 -5.18 0.50
N VAL A 86 7.24 -4.32 1.50
CA VAL A 86 6.20 -3.41 1.98
C VAL A 86 6.72 -1.98 1.91
N LEU A 87 5.87 -1.08 1.44
CA LEU A 87 6.11 0.36 1.47
C LEU A 87 5.12 1.04 2.40
N PHE A 88 5.45 2.26 2.85
CA PHE A 88 4.48 3.07 3.59
C PHE A 88 3.42 3.61 2.61
N PRO A 89 2.10 3.43 2.87
CA PRO A 89 1.01 3.70 1.92
C PRO A 89 0.67 5.20 1.82
N LEU A 90 1.65 6.05 1.50
CA LEU A 90 1.47 7.51 1.47
C LEU A 90 0.35 7.95 0.51
N GLY A 91 0.25 7.30 -0.65
CA GLY A 91 -0.79 7.60 -1.62
C GLY A 91 -2.20 7.33 -1.10
N ALA A 92 -2.38 6.27 -0.29
CA ALA A 92 -3.66 5.96 0.34
C ALA A 92 -4.13 7.06 1.30
N PHE A 93 -3.23 7.58 2.13
CA PHE A 93 -3.54 8.71 3.02
C PHE A 93 -3.96 9.95 2.24
N ALA A 94 -3.24 10.30 1.18
CA ALA A 94 -3.57 11.45 0.34
C ALA A 94 -4.96 11.30 -0.31
N VAL A 95 -5.28 10.09 -0.79
CA VAL A 95 -6.58 9.79 -1.41
C VAL A 95 -7.71 9.87 -0.39
N LEU A 96 -7.55 9.30 0.80
CA LEU A 96 -8.57 9.36 1.85
C LEU A 96 -8.83 10.80 2.32
N LEU A 97 -7.77 11.60 2.47
CA LEU A 97 -7.91 13.03 2.75
C LEU A 97 -8.66 13.74 1.63
N ARG A 98 -8.32 13.47 0.36
CA ARG A 98 -8.98 14.09 -0.79
C ARG A 98 -10.47 13.75 -0.84
N VAL A 99 -10.84 12.50 -0.59
CA VAL A 99 -12.23 12.04 -0.51
C VAL A 99 -12.97 12.71 0.64
N ALA A 100 -12.35 12.79 1.83
CA ALA A 100 -12.93 13.49 2.97
C ALA A 100 -13.19 14.97 2.68
N LEU A 101 -12.25 15.66 2.03
CA LEU A 101 -12.42 17.05 1.60
C LEU A 101 -13.50 17.20 0.52
N HIS A 102 -13.58 16.25 -0.43
CA HIS A 102 -14.61 16.24 -1.47
C HIS A 102 -16.02 16.23 -0.86
N ARG A 103 -16.27 15.32 0.07
CA ARG A 103 -17.56 15.18 0.76
C ARG A 103 -17.96 16.40 1.56
N ARG A 104 -16.99 17.17 2.09
CA ARG A 104 -17.26 18.41 2.82
C ARG A 104 -17.68 19.56 1.90
N ILE A 105 -17.07 19.65 0.72
CA ILE A 105 -17.31 20.73 -0.25
C ILE A 105 -18.55 20.44 -1.10
N SER A 106 -18.78 19.18 -1.41
CA SER A 106 -19.93 18.70 -2.18
C SER A 106 -20.61 17.60 -1.38
N PRO A 107 -21.34 17.96 -0.29
CA PRO A 107 -22.19 16.99 0.39
C PRO A 107 -23.15 16.43 -0.67
N ALA A 108 -23.19 15.10 -0.78
CA ALA A 108 -24.08 14.42 -1.70
C ALA A 108 -25.50 14.98 -1.50
N ARG A 109 -26.05 15.56 -2.57
CA ARG A 109 -27.49 15.83 -2.66
C ARG A 109 -28.20 14.52 -2.98
#